data_AF-A0A372QJJ5-F1
#
_entry.id   AF-A0A372QJJ5-F1
#
_cell.length_a   1.000
_cell.length_b   1.000
_cell.length_c   1.000
_cell.angle_alpha   90.00
_cell.angle_beta   90.00
_cell.angle_gamma   90.00
#
_symmetry.space_group_name_H-M   'P 1'
#
loop_
_entity.id
_entity.type
_entity.pdbx_description
1 polymer ?
#
loop_
_entity_poly.entity_id
_entity_poly.type
_entity_poly.pdbx_seq_one_letter_code
_entity_poly.pdbx_strand_id
1 'polypeptide(L)'
;MIVLTFNCGIKNDILCNKAKNAFETAGKILSSVLLINTPIQLNASFLDFCTSLGECPNGSGLIILGGATPARTIPLQDDDGLVRLYPQALVKQFQFKQHPSYGPFDIMALFNAGGTNFWFEGDPPMTRNQQDFLYVVLHEIIHGLGFASGWEDYMNDQPKALTPEILITGNDPSEQFKFNGFIESAFDRYLIHIPTGKKISALTGDINKFQKEVGVIFQNDIDFVTKFRNSPQYKIAEEMMSYSTTPNALGFLPRGTTKAIESVVLETRLQPYQTGSSISHVDFKKYNNTSDFLMKFLADHGANLDSLIALHNGNNNVGHNAIIGPNLKLVLETLG
;
A
#
# COMPACT_ATOMS: atom_id res chain seq x y z
N MET A 1 4.89 -19.63 -4.96
CA MET A 1 3.40 -19.68 -5.02
C MET A 1 2.80 -18.93 -3.83
N ILE A 2 1.60 -18.38 -3.96
CA ILE A 2 0.83 -17.82 -2.84
C ILE A 2 -0.03 -18.92 -2.21
N VAL A 3 -0.01 -19.03 -0.88
CA VAL A 3 -0.73 -20.03 -0.10
C VAL A 3 -1.79 -19.31 0.74
N LEU A 4 -3.05 -19.69 0.56
CA LEU A 4 -4.20 -19.03 1.18
C LEU A 4 -4.63 -19.74 2.47
N THR A 5 -4.73 -18.98 3.54
CA THR A 5 -5.57 -19.28 4.71
C THR A 5 -6.78 -18.33 4.65
N PHE A 6 -7.98 -18.90 4.48
CA PHE A 6 -9.20 -18.11 4.27
C PHE A 6 -10.19 -18.33 5.41
N ASN A 7 -10.71 -17.22 5.94
CA ASN A 7 -11.78 -17.20 6.93
C ASN A 7 -12.99 -16.43 6.39
N CYS A 8 -14.19 -16.99 6.51
CA CYS A 8 -15.43 -16.30 6.14
C CYS A 8 -16.24 -15.99 7.40
N GLY A 9 -16.48 -14.70 7.65
CA GLY A 9 -17.20 -14.21 8.84
C GLY A 9 -18.72 -14.07 8.65
N ILE A 10 -19.27 -14.43 7.49
CA ILE A 10 -20.69 -14.32 7.18
C ILE A 10 -21.37 -15.70 7.05
N LYS A 11 -22.68 -15.75 7.28
CA LYS A 11 -23.49 -16.97 7.14
C LYS A 11 -24.06 -17.13 5.73
N ASN A 12 -23.18 -17.17 4.72
CA ASN A 12 -23.56 -17.39 3.32
C ASN A 12 -22.47 -18.19 2.60
N ASP A 13 -22.59 -19.52 2.64
CA ASP A 13 -21.56 -20.44 2.11
C ASP A 13 -21.32 -20.26 0.60
N ILE A 14 -22.37 -19.93 -0.18
CA ILE A 14 -22.24 -19.70 -1.62
C ILE A 14 -21.34 -18.48 -1.87
N LEU A 15 -21.61 -17.38 -1.17
CA LEU A 15 -20.82 -16.16 -1.30
C LEU A 15 -19.40 -16.34 -0.75
N CYS A 16 -19.25 -17.04 0.38
CA CYS A 16 -17.95 -17.39 0.95
C CYS A 16 -17.10 -18.20 -0.04
N ASN A 17 -17.70 -19.17 -0.73
CA ASN A 17 -16.99 -19.97 -1.74
C ASN A 17 -16.57 -19.13 -2.94
N LYS A 18 -17.41 -18.19 -3.40
CA LYS A 18 -17.05 -17.26 -4.47
C LYS A 18 -15.87 -16.36 -4.08
N ALA A 19 -15.91 -15.79 -2.87
CA ALA A 19 -14.82 -14.99 -2.34
C ALA A 19 -13.52 -15.81 -2.24
N LYS A 20 -13.58 -17.01 -1.67
CA LYS A 20 -12.44 -17.93 -1.58
C LYS A 20 -11.85 -18.23 -2.96
N ASN A 21 -12.70 -18.55 -3.94
CA ASN A 21 -12.25 -18.83 -5.31
C ASN A 21 -11.53 -17.64 -5.93
N ALA A 22 -12.00 -16.41 -5.69
CA ALA A 22 -11.31 -15.21 -6.17
C ALA A 22 -9.90 -15.06 -5.56
N PHE A 23 -9.72 -15.34 -4.26
CA PHE A 23 -8.38 -15.37 -3.65
C PHE A 23 -7.48 -16.45 -4.24
N GLU A 24 -8.01 -17.65 -4.48
CA GLU A 24 -7.24 -18.73 -5.12
C GLU A 24 -6.86 -18.36 -6.56
N THR A 25 -7.75 -17.71 -7.31
CA THR A 25 -7.48 -17.19 -8.66
C THR A 25 -6.44 -16.08 -8.64
N ALA A 26 -6.53 -15.11 -7.72
CA ALA A 26 -5.53 -14.07 -7.54
C ALA A 26 -4.14 -14.66 -7.23
N GLY A 27 -4.08 -15.67 -6.35
CA GLY A 27 -2.86 -16.41 -6.04
C GLY A 27 -2.22 -17.06 -7.27
N LYS A 28 -3.02 -17.62 -8.18
CA LYS A 28 -2.56 -18.20 -9.45
C LYS A 28 -2.04 -17.12 -10.40
N ILE A 29 -2.77 -16.02 -10.56
CA ILE A 29 -2.39 -14.89 -11.42
C ILE A 29 -1.03 -14.33 -10.98
N LEU A 30 -0.89 -13.98 -9.71
CA LEU A 30 0.36 -13.43 -9.16
C LEU A 30 1.51 -14.43 -9.27
N SER A 31 1.27 -15.72 -8.98
CA SER A 31 2.29 -16.76 -9.13
C SER A 31 2.72 -17.03 -10.58
N SER A 32 1.93 -16.59 -11.57
CA SER A 32 2.27 -16.68 -12.99
C SER A 32 3.12 -15.51 -13.49
N VAL A 33 3.11 -14.39 -12.76
CA VAL A 33 3.82 -13.17 -13.12
C VAL A 33 5.10 -13.01 -12.29
N LEU A 34 5.07 -13.40 -11.01
CA LEU A 34 6.15 -13.17 -10.06
C LEU A 34 7.02 -14.42 -9.88
N LEU A 35 8.34 -14.22 -9.84
CA LEU A 35 9.28 -15.26 -9.45
C LEU A 35 9.29 -15.41 -7.92
N ILE A 36 8.45 -16.32 -7.41
CA ILE A 36 8.31 -16.56 -5.97
C ILE A 36 9.20 -17.74 -5.56
N ASN A 37 10.35 -17.44 -4.97
CA ASN A 37 11.33 -18.40 -4.47
C ASN A 37 10.82 -19.17 -3.23
N THR A 38 10.11 -18.47 -2.35
CA THR A 38 9.57 -19.02 -1.11
C THR A 38 8.07 -18.74 -1.03
N PRO A 39 7.22 -19.73 -0.68
CA PRO A 39 5.78 -19.52 -0.61
C PRO A 39 5.37 -18.33 0.27
N ILE A 40 4.49 -17.49 -0.26
CA ILE A 40 3.93 -16.32 0.44
C ILE A 40 2.61 -16.75 1.10
N GLN A 41 2.54 -16.63 2.42
CA GLN A 41 1.41 -17.03 3.25
C GLN A 41 0.42 -15.86 3.38
N LEU A 42 -0.74 -15.98 2.75
CA LEU A 42 -1.82 -14.99 2.79
C LEU A 42 -2.88 -15.42 3.81
N ASN A 43 -3.13 -14.60 4.82
CA ASN A 43 -4.27 -14.73 5.71
C ASN A 43 -5.36 -13.74 5.31
N ALA A 44 -6.43 -14.23 4.69
CA ALA A 44 -7.51 -13.42 4.17
C ALA A 44 -8.82 -13.70 4.91
N SER A 45 -9.55 -12.65 5.27
CA SER A 45 -10.90 -12.76 5.83
C SER A 45 -11.92 -11.99 5.02
N PHE A 46 -13.08 -12.60 4.78
CA PHE A 46 -14.24 -11.96 4.16
C PHE A 46 -15.37 -11.85 5.20
N LEU A 47 -15.66 -10.63 5.65
CA LEU A 47 -16.51 -10.36 6.81
C LEU A 47 -17.28 -9.07 6.64
N ASP A 48 -18.41 -8.93 7.33
CA ASP A 48 -19.18 -7.68 7.32
C ASP A 48 -18.48 -6.68 8.26
N PHE A 49 -17.94 -5.59 7.69
CA PHE A 49 -17.16 -4.60 8.45
C PHE A 49 -18.02 -3.82 9.45
N CYS A 50 -19.30 -3.59 9.14
CA CYS A 50 -20.21 -2.89 10.06
C CYS A 50 -20.40 -3.70 11.34
N THR A 51 -20.68 -5.00 11.21
CA THR A 51 -20.92 -5.87 12.35
C THR A 51 -19.65 -6.32 13.07
N SER A 52 -18.54 -6.44 12.35
CA SER A 52 -17.29 -7.00 12.89
C SER A 52 -16.29 -5.94 13.39
N LEU A 53 -16.28 -4.76 12.76
CA LEU A 53 -15.32 -3.68 13.02
C LEU A 53 -16.00 -2.37 13.48
N GLY A 54 -17.33 -2.29 13.40
CA GLY A 54 -18.07 -1.04 13.66
C GLY A 54 -18.01 -0.04 12.50
N GLU A 55 -17.44 -0.43 11.35
CA GLU A 55 -17.29 0.40 10.16
C GLU A 55 -18.50 0.25 9.25
N CYS A 56 -19.57 0.96 9.58
CA CYS A 56 -20.82 0.90 8.84
C CYS A 56 -20.85 1.90 7.67
N PRO A 57 -21.57 1.59 6.58
CA PRO A 57 -21.81 2.57 5.51
C PRO A 57 -22.55 3.80 6.05
N ASN A 58 -21.83 4.93 6.18
CA ASN A 58 -22.40 6.19 6.66
C ASN A 58 -22.89 7.03 5.47
N GLY A 59 -24.07 6.69 4.92
CA GLY A 59 -24.72 7.48 3.87
C GLY A 59 -23.92 7.60 2.58
N SER A 60 -23.65 8.84 2.11
CA SER A 60 -22.99 9.15 0.83
C SER A 60 -21.46 9.00 0.83
N GLY A 61 -20.87 8.42 1.87
CA GLY A 61 -19.43 8.14 1.94
C GLY A 61 -19.02 6.99 1.02
N LEU A 62 -17.73 6.95 0.64
CA LEU A 62 -17.15 5.80 -0.03
C LEU A 62 -17.16 4.59 0.93
N ILE A 63 -17.57 3.44 0.42
CA ILE A 63 -17.55 2.17 1.18
C ILE A 63 -16.19 1.53 1.01
N ILE A 64 -15.55 1.17 2.13
CA ILE A 64 -14.30 0.40 2.12
C ILE A 64 -14.62 -1.01 1.60
N LEU A 65 -14.00 -1.38 0.48
CA LEU A 65 -14.20 -2.67 -0.19
C LEU A 65 -13.35 -3.77 0.45
N GLY A 66 -12.13 -3.41 0.84
CA GLY A 66 -11.16 -4.27 1.48
C GLY A 66 -9.87 -3.51 1.77
N GLY A 67 -8.90 -4.24 2.30
CA GLY A 67 -7.57 -3.74 2.62
C GLY A 67 -6.61 -4.91 2.82
N ALA A 68 -5.36 -4.76 2.38
CA ALA A 68 -4.31 -5.66 2.82
C ALA A 68 -3.00 -4.94 3.17
N THR A 69 -2.27 -5.55 4.09
CA THR A 69 -1.02 -5.01 4.63
C THR A 69 -0.02 -6.15 4.83
N PRO A 70 1.30 -5.88 4.81
CA PRO A 70 2.27 -6.84 5.31
C PRO A 70 1.90 -7.30 6.72
N ALA A 71 1.76 -8.61 6.93
CA ALA A 71 1.49 -9.17 8.25
C ALA A 71 2.64 -8.92 9.24
N ARG A 72 3.84 -8.70 8.68
CA ARG A 72 5.05 -8.34 9.41
C ARG A 72 6.01 -7.62 8.47
N THR A 73 6.71 -6.64 9.02
CA THR A 73 7.87 -6.02 8.39
C THR A 73 9.15 -6.42 9.12
N ILE A 74 10.27 -6.42 8.41
CA ILE A 74 11.61 -6.73 8.90
C ILE A 74 12.52 -5.54 8.59
N PRO A 75 13.19 -4.95 9.59
CA PRO A 75 14.14 -3.88 9.34
C PRO A 75 15.38 -4.44 8.63
N LEU A 76 15.73 -3.90 7.48
CA LEU A 76 16.94 -4.21 6.73
C LEU A 76 17.72 -2.93 6.46
N GLN A 77 19.05 -3.02 6.50
CA GLN A 77 19.93 -1.92 6.10
C GLN A 77 20.20 -1.99 4.60
N ASP A 78 19.97 -0.87 3.91
CA ASP A 78 20.23 -0.70 2.49
C ASP A 78 21.66 -0.22 2.21
N ASP A 79 22.02 -0.20 0.92
CA ASP A 79 23.34 0.25 0.44
C ASP A 79 23.63 1.74 0.68
N ASP A 80 22.59 2.56 0.92
CA ASP A 80 22.70 3.95 1.34
C ASP A 80 22.86 4.10 2.86
N GLY A 81 22.95 2.99 3.58
CA GLY A 81 23.17 2.93 5.03
C GLY A 81 21.90 3.14 5.86
N LEU A 82 20.76 3.45 5.24
CA LEU A 82 19.49 3.62 5.95
C LEU A 82 18.85 2.27 6.25
N VAL A 83 18.18 2.18 7.40
CA VAL A 83 17.38 1.01 7.77
C VAL A 83 15.93 1.28 7.36
N ARG A 84 15.31 0.34 6.66
CA ARG A 84 13.92 0.43 6.19
C ARG A 84 13.13 -0.82 6.53
N LEU A 85 11.82 -0.67 6.61
CA LEU A 85 10.87 -1.74 6.87
C LEU A 85 10.51 -2.47 5.57
N TYR A 86 10.98 -3.71 5.45
CA TYR A 86 10.67 -4.58 4.32
C TYR A 86 9.54 -5.54 4.67
N PRO A 87 8.49 -5.68 3.84
CA PRO A 87 7.48 -6.73 4.01
C PRO A 87 8.14 -8.11 4.12
N GLN A 88 7.68 -8.94 5.06
CA GLN A 88 8.20 -10.30 5.22
C GLN A 88 8.07 -11.12 3.92
N ALA A 89 6.98 -10.90 3.18
CA ALA A 89 6.75 -11.50 1.86
C ALA A 89 7.95 -11.29 0.91
N LEU A 90 8.52 -10.09 0.93
CA LEU A 90 9.65 -9.66 0.11
C LEU A 90 10.98 -10.19 0.64
N VAL A 91 11.22 -10.08 1.96
CA VAL A 91 12.47 -10.57 2.58
C VAL A 91 12.71 -12.05 2.34
N LYS A 92 11.64 -12.85 2.32
CA LYS A 92 11.70 -14.28 1.98
C LYS A 92 12.18 -14.57 0.56
N GLN A 93 12.06 -13.63 -0.36
CA GLN A 93 12.47 -13.79 -1.76
C GLN A 93 13.95 -13.48 -1.98
N PHE A 94 14.58 -12.70 -1.08
CA PHE A 94 16.02 -12.41 -1.13
C PHE A 94 16.92 -13.60 -0.79
N GLN A 95 16.35 -14.67 -0.22
CA GLN A 95 17.07 -15.91 0.11
C GLN A 95 18.37 -15.68 0.91
N PHE A 96 18.34 -14.75 1.88
CA PHE A 96 19.48 -14.52 2.76
C PHE A 96 19.87 -15.81 3.50
N LYS A 97 21.18 -16.08 3.59
CA LYS A 97 21.70 -17.25 4.33
C LYS A 97 21.36 -17.19 5.82
N GLN A 98 21.27 -15.99 6.37
CA GLN A 98 20.87 -15.71 7.74
C GLN A 98 19.71 -14.72 7.69
N HIS A 99 18.62 -15.06 8.35
CA HIS A 99 17.43 -14.22 8.43
C HIS A 99 16.76 -14.42 9.80
N PRO A 100 15.97 -13.45 10.29
CA PRO A 100 15.17 -13.65 11.48
C PRO A 100 14.12 -14.75 11.26
N SER A 101 13.59 -15.34 12.33
CA SER A 101 12.44 -16.24 12.21
C SER A 101 11.27 -15.50 11.60
N TYR A 102 10.64 -16.08 10.60
CA TYR A 102 9.44 -15.54 9.98
C TYR A 102 8.20 -15.82 10.84
N GLY A 103 7.21 -14.92 10.77
CA GLY A 103 5.87 -15.16 11.29
C GLY A 103 5.09 -16.15 10.41
N PRO A 104 3.94 -16.63 10.89
CA PRO A 104 3.13 -17.63 10.18
C PRO A 104 2.51 -17.09 8.88
N PHE A 105 2.25 -15.78 8.83
CA PHE A 105 1.66 -15.11 7.68
C PHE A 105 2.58 -14.00 7.17
N ASP A 106 2.51 -13.76 5.87
CA ASP A 106 3.25 -12.71 5.16
C ASP A 106 2.35 -11.51 4.84
N ILE A 107 1.08 -11.77 4.55
CA ILE A 107 0.06 -10.75 4.23
C ILE A 107 -1.17 -11.01 5.08
N MET A 108 -1.74 -9.95 5.64
CA MET A 108 -3.09 -9.95 6.23
C MET A 108 -4.01 -9.15 5.34
N ALA A 109 -5.17 -9.70 5.02
CA ALA A 109 -6.15 -9.06 4.15
C ALA A 109 -7.57 -9.20 4.69
N LEU A 110 -8.34 -8.11 4.67
CA LEU A 110 -9.72 -8.04 5.12
C LEU A 110 -10.59 -7.49 3.99
N PHE A 111 -11.73 -8.11 3.73
CA PHE A 111 -12.63 -7.69 2.67
C PHE A 111 -14.06 -7.61 3.18
N ASN A 112 -14.74 -6.54 2.77
CA ASN A 112 -16.03 -6.18 3.33
C ASN A 112 -17.16 -6.92 2.62
N ALA A 113 -17.80 -7.82 3.33
CA ALA A 113 -18.99 -8.53 2.87
C ALA A 113 -20.30 -7.75 3.10
N GLY A 114 -20.26 -6.67 3.88
CA GLY A 114 -21.41 -5.88 4.30
C GLY A 114 -21.54 -4.58 3.50
N GLY A 115 -22.67 -4.39 2.83
CA GLY A 115 -22.97 -3.14 2.11
C GLY A 115 -22.18 -2.93 0.81
N THR A 116 -21.35 -3.88 0.41
CA THR A 116 -20.67 -3.88 -0.90
C THR A 116 -21.52 -4.55 -1.96
N ASN A 117 -21.34 -4.14 -3.22
CA ASN A 117 -22.04 -4.73 -4.36
C ASN A 117 -21.03 -5.43 -5.27
N PHE A 118 -20.42 -6.51 -4.77
CA PHE A 118 -19.44 -7.24 -5.55
C PHE A 118 -20.09 -8.07 -6.67
N TRP A 119 -19.37 -8.15 -7.78
CA TRP A 119 -19.57 -9.14 -8.82
C TRP A 119 -18.46 -10.20 -8.70
N PHE A 120 -18.82 -11.47 -8.83
CA PHE A 120 -17.90 -12.59 -8.77
C PHE A 120 -17.90 -13.34 -10.10
N GLU A 121 -16.77 -13.95 -10.43
CA GLU A 121 -16.68 -14.83 -11.61
C GLU A 121 -17.75 -15.93 -11.56
N GLY A 122 -18.50 -16.07 -12.65
CA GLY A 122 -19.64 -16.99 -12.76
C GLY A 122 -21.00 -16.38 -12.36
N ASP A 123 -21.04 -15.14 -11.89
CA ASP A 123 -22.30 -14.39 -11.75
C ASP A 123 -22.92 -14.05 -13.11
N PRO A 124 -24.22 -13.71 -13.16
CA PRO A 124 -24.83 -13.06 -14.31
C PRO A 124 -24.04 -11.81 -14.75
N PRO A 125 -24.28 -11.30 -15.98
CA PRO A 125 -23.57 -10.13 -16.49
C PRO A 125 -23.55 -8.97 -15.48
N MET A 126 -22.36 -8.42 -15.27
CA MET A 126 -22.10 -7.38 -14.29
C MET A 126 -22.94 -6.14 -14.54
N THR A 127 -23.54 -5.59 -13.48
CA THR A 127 -24.33 -4.36 -13.54
C THR A 127 -23.47 -3.13 -13.27
N ARG A 128 -23.96 -1.95 -13.68
CA ARG A 128 -23.25 -0.67 -13.55
C ARG A 128 -22.87 -0.27 -12.12
N ASN A 129 -23.49 -0.84 -11.10
CA ASN A 129 -23.23 -0.50 -9.70
C ASN A 129 -22.36 -1.53 -8.99
N GLN A 130 -21.93 -2.59 -9.68
CA GLN A 130 -21.07 -3.61 -9.09
C GLN A 130 -19.60 -3.27 -9.26
N GLN A 131 -18.75 -3.84 -8.41
CA GLN A 131 -17.29 -3.90 -8.59
C GLN A 131 -16.83 -5.34 -8.71
N ASP A 132 -15.81 -5.60 -9.52
CA ASP A 132 -15.24 -6.93 -9.68
C ASP A 132 -14.43 -7.31 -8.42
N PHE A 133 -14.82 -8.38 -7.74
CA PHE A 133 -14.15 -8.77 -6.49
C PHE A 133 -12.71 -9.25 -6.72
N LEU A 134 -12.44 -9.93 -7.83
CA LEU A 134 -11.08 -10.41 -8.15
C LEU A 134 -10.14 -9.23 -8.42
N TYR A 135 -10.61 -8.16 -9.07
CA TYR A 135 -9.86 -6.92 -9.21
C TYR A 135 -9.45 -6.35 -7.86
N VAL A 136 -10.39 -6.21 -6.92
CA VAL A 136 -10.12 -5.68 -5.57
C VAL A 136 -9.14 -6.61 -4.83
N VAL A 137 -9.32 -7.93 -4.91
CA VAL A 137 -8.40 -8.89 -4.28
C VAL A 137 -6.97 -8.74 -4.81
N LEU A 138 -6.80 -8.62 -6.12
CA LEU A 138 -5.49 -8.43 -6.73
C LEU A 138 -4.86 -7.10 -6.28
N HIS A 139 -5.63 -6.01 -6.32
CA HIS A 139 -5.20 -4.69 -5.87
C HIS A 139 -4.67 -4.72 -4.44
N GLU A 140 -5.45 -5.25 -3.50
CA GLU A 140 -5.04 -5.29 -2.10
C GLU A 140 -3.81 -6.17 -1.87
N ILE A 141 -3.73 -7.35 -2.50
CA ILE A 141 -2.55 -8.21 -2.33
C ILE A 141 -1.26 -7.50 -2.78
N ILE A 142 -1.32 -6.64 -3.80
CA ILE A 142 -0.17 -5.83 -4.22
C ILE A 142 0.27 -4.84 -3.10
N HIS A 143 -0.65 -4.23 -2.36
CA HIS A 143 -0.31 -3.48 -1.15
C HIS A 143 0.38 -4.37 -0.11
N GLY A 144 -0.16 -5.56 0.14
CA GLY A 144 0.43 -6.56 1.03
C GLY A 144 1.85 -7.00 0.64
N LEU A 145 2.19 -6.94 -0.65
CA LEU A 145 3.54 -7.22 -1.17
C LEU A 145 4.52 -6.04 -1.01
N GLY A 146 4.04 -4.85 -0.67
CA GLY A 146 4.88 -3.68 -0.39
C GLY A 146 4.69 -2.50 -1.34
N PHE A 147 3.67 -2.48 -2.19
CA PHE A 147 3.29 -1.26 -2.91
C PHE A 147 2.57 -0.32 -1.94
N ALA A 148 3.29 0.34 -1.04
CA ALA A 148 2.70 1.31 -0.12
C ALA A 148 3.80 2.22 0.44
N SER A 149 3.54 3.52 0.43
CA SER A 149 4.39 4.51 1.08
C SER A 149 4.19 4.45 2.60
N GLY A 150 5.27 4.60 3.36
CA GLY A 150 5.22 4.79 4.81
C GLY A 150 5.03 6.25 5.23
N TRP A 151 4.97 7.19 4.27
CA TRP A 151 4.67 8.58 4.55
C TRP A 151 3.18 8.81 4.77
N GLU A 152 2.81 9.25 5.98
CA GLU A 152 1.43 9.54 6.38
C GLU A 152 1.42 10.64 7.47
N ASP A 153 0.26 11.20 7.80
CA ASP A 153 0.12 12.07 8.96
C ASP A 153 -0.23 11.26 10.21
N TYR A 154 0.79 10.94 11.01
CA TYR A 154 0.64 10.19 12.26
C TYR A 154 0.25 11.06 13.47
N MET A 155 0.00 12.36 13.28
CA MET A 155 -0.07 13.33 14.38
C MET A 155 -1.32 14.23 14.35
N ASN A 156 -2.10 14.19 13.27
CA ASN A 156 -3.26 15.04 13.09
C ASN A 156 -4.47 14.22 12.60
N ASP A 157 -5.66 14.50 13.16
CA ASP A 157 -6.92 13.90 12.70
C ASP A 157 -7.24 14.25 11.23
N GLN A 158 -6.78 15.43 10.79
CA GLN A 158 -6.80 15.84 9.39
C GLN A 158 -5.37 16.01 8.93
N PRO A 159 -4.96 15.34 7.83
CA PRO A 159 -3.59 15.42 7.35
C PRO A 159 -3.15 16.87 7.07
N LYS A 160 -2.02 17.27 7.66
CA LYS A 160 -1.36 18.58 7.54
C LYS A 160 0.14 18.47 7.31
N ALA A 161 0.77 17.40 7.79
CA ALA A 161 2.21 17.20 7.69
C ALA A 161 2.51 15.70 7.61
N LEU A 162 3.32 15.28 6.64
CA LEU A 162 3.63 13.86 6.45
C LEU A 162 5.01 13.55 7.03
N THR A 163 5.11 12.43 7.75
CA THR A 163 6.39 11.85 8.16
C THR A 163 6.42 10.39 7.76
N PRO A 164 7.59 9.75 7.67
CA PRO A 164 7.67 8.29 7.71
C PRO A 164 7.11 7.76 9.04
N GLU A 165 7.01 6.43 9.16
CA GLU A 165 6.51 5.76 10.35
C GLU A 165 7.32 6.14 11.61
N ILE A 166 6.64 6.39 12.72
CA ILE A 166 7.26 6.79 13.99
C ILE A 166 7.70 5.53 14.75
N LEU A 167 9.02 5.27 14.79
CA LEU A 167 9.56 4.17 15.57
C LEU A 167 9.75 4.57 17.03
N ILE A 168 9.13 3.82 17.95
CA ILE A 168 9.24 4.06 19.40
C ILE A 168 9.70 2.79 20.17
N THR A 169 10.24 3.01 21.36
CA THR A 169 10.38 1.98 22.41
C THR A 169 9.49 2.38 23.58
N GLY A 170 8.52 1.54 23.88
CA GLY A 170 7.46 1.78 24.86
C GLY A 170 6.24 0.96 24.46
N ASN A 171 5.40 0.60 25.43
CA ASN A 171 4.20 -0.21 25.15
C ASN A 171 2.99 0.65 24.79
N ASP A 172 2.98 1.91 25.25
CA ASP A 172 1.86 2.83 25.10
C ASP A 172 2.40 4.25 24.81
N PRO A 173 2.04 4.87 23.68
CA PRO A 173 2.45 6.24 23.37
C PRO A 173 1.80 7.30 24.28
N SER A 174 0.73 6.96 25.02
CA SER A 174 0.16 7.84 26.05
C SER A 174 0.99 7.89 27.35
N GLU A 175 1.95 6.99 27.49
CA GLU A 175 2.95 6.97 28.55
C GLU A 175 4.32 7.46 28.05
N GLN A 176 5.31 7.46 28.94
CA GLN A 176 6.67 7.81 28.56
C GLN A 176 7.25 6.79 27.59
N PHE A 177 7.78 7.27 26.47
CA PHE A 177 8.41 6.43 25.47
C PHE A 177 9.72 7.03 24.96
N LYS A 178 10.55 6.17 24.34
CA LYS A 178 11.74 6.57 23.61
C LYS A 178 11.46 6.60 22.12
N PHE A 179 11.64 7.74 21.49
CA PHE A 179 11.61 7.89 20.04
C PHE A 179 12.93 7.38 19.42
N ASN A 180 12.84 6.43 18.50
CA ASN A 180 13.97 5.81 17.82
C ASN A 180 14.19 6.35 16.40
N GLY A 181 13.29 7.18 15.88
CA GLY A 181 13.44 7.84 14.60
C GLY A 181 12.22 7.64 13.73
N PHE A 182 12.15 8.40 12.65
CA PHE A 182 11.24 8.15 11.54
C PHE A 182 11.86 7.11 10.63
N ILE A 183 11.13 6.04 10.34
CA ILE A 183 11.61 4.91 9.54
C ILE A 183 10.79 4.76 8.26
N GLU A 184 11.50 4.56 7.16
CA GLU A 184 10.93 4.37 5.83
C GLU A 184 10.50 2.93 5.59
N SER A 185 9.51 2.74 4.71
CA SER A 185 9.24 1.45 4.09
C SER A 185 10.23 1.16 2.96
N ALA A 186 10.32 -0.09 2.51
CA ALA A 186 11.09 -0.46 1.33
C ALA A 186 10.68 0.32 0.06
N PHE A 187 9.41 0.71 -0.05
CA PHE A 187 8.88 1.50 -1.15
C PHE A 187 9.43 2.93 -1.15
N ASP A 188 9.53 3.54 0.04
CA ASP A 188 9.94 4.93 0.22
C ASP A 188 11.37 5.19 -0.27
N ARG A 189 12.23 4.17 -0.27
CA ARG A 189 13.60 4.22 -0.81
C ARG A 189 13.66 4.75 -2.24
N TYR A 190 12.64 4.45 -3.03
CA TYR A 190 12.60 4.73 -4.46
C TYR A 190 11.74 5.96 -4.78
N LEU A 191 11.20 6.63 -3.76
CA LEU A 191 10.44 7.86 -3.97
C LEU A 191 11.36 9.01 -4.37
N ILE A 192 10.93 9.75 -5.39
CA ILE A 192 11.57 10.97 -5.84
C ILE A 192 10.57 12.11 -5.95
N HIS A 193 11.05 13.34 -5.73
CA HIS A 193 10.36 14.54 -6.17
C HIS A 193 10.67 14.77 -7.65
N ILE A 194 9.69 14.51 -8.51
CA ILE A 194 9.83 14.50 -9.98
C ILE A 194 10.42 15.82 -10.51
N PRO A 195 9.92 17.02 -10.11
CA PRO A 195 10.43 18.29 -10.65
C PRO A 195 11.92 18.52 -10.41
N THR A 196 12.48 18.03 -9.30
CA THR A 196 13.89 18.25 -8.94
C THR A 196 14.77 17.02 -9.12
N GLY A 197 14.17 15.83 -9.30
CA GLY A 197 14.86 14.53 -9.31
C GLY A 197 15.47 14.13 -7.97
N LYS A 198 15.19 14.85 -6.88
CA LYS A 198 15.73 14.54 -5.55
C LYS A 198 15.01 13.34 -4.95
N LYS A 199 15.77 12.44 -4.32
CA LYS A 199 15.20 11.35 -3.52
C LYS A 199 14.48 11.89 -2.29
N ILE A 200 13.31 11.34 -1.99
CA ILE A 200 12.53 11.71 -0.80
C ILE A 200 13.24 11.28 0.49
N SER A 201 14.08 10.23 0.46
CA SER A 201 14.87 9.84 1.64
C SER A 201 15.83 10.90 2.18
N ALA A 202 16.15 11.93 1.38
CA ALA A 202 16.86 13.11 1.90
C ALA A 202 16.02 13.85 2.97
N LEU A 203 14.70 13.96 2.75
CA LEU A 203 13.78 14.58 3.71
C LEU A 203 13.71 13.77 5.00
N THR A 204 13.66 12.44 4.93
CA THR A 204 13.72 11.56 6.12
C THR A 204 14.98 11.79 6.94
N GLY A 205 16.14 11.91 6.27
CA GLY A 205 17.40 12.21 6.92
C GLY A 205 17.39 13.54 7.65
N ASP A 206 16.76 14.56 7.06
CA ASP A 206 16.63 15.89 7.66
C ASP A 206 15.60 15.93 8.81
N ILE A 207 14.46 15.25 8.66
CA ILE A 207 13.45 15.13 9.72
C ILE A 207 14.02 14.38 10.94
N ASN A 208 14.84 13.34 10.73
CA ASN A 208 15.46 12.60 11.83
C ASN A 208 16.48 13.43 12.65
N LYS A 209 16.91 14.60 12.17
CA LYS A 209 17.72 15.53 12.98
C LYS A 209 16.96 16.06 14.21
N PHE A 210 15.63 15.97 14.21
CA PHE A 210 14.76 16.29 15.36
C PHE A 210 15.27 15.68 16.67
N GLN A 211 15.72 14.43 16.67
CA GLN A 211 16.24 13.73 17.85
C GLN A 211 17.41 14.45 18.52
N LYS A 212 18.26 15.13 17.73
CA LYS A 212 19.42 15.85 18.24
C LYS A 212 19.03 17.17 18.90
N GLU A 213 17.90 17.73 18.51
CA GLU A 213 17.44 19.04 18.97
C GLU A 213 16.63 18.95 20.27
N VAL A 214 15.75 17.95 20.37
CA VAL A 214 14.81 17.83 21.51
C VAL A 214 15.05 16.62 22.40
N GLY A 215 16.02 15.78 22.05
CA GLY A 215 16.27 14.49 22.70
C GLY A 215 15.37 13.37 22.18
N VAL A 216 15.42 12.23 22.85
CA VAL A 216 14.75 11.00 22.42
C VAL A 216 13.70 10.48 23.40
N ILE A 217 13.53 11.10 24.57
CA ILE A 217 12.54 10.68 25.58
C ILE A 217 11.40 11.69 25.63
N PHE A 218 10.18 11.20 25.50
CA PHE A 218 8.96 11.99 25.50
C PHE A 218 8.02 11.48 26.59
N GLN A 219 7.31 12.38 27.27
CA GLN A 219 6.43 11.98 28.38
C GLN A 219 5.16 11.27 27.91
N ASN A 220 4.71 11.60 26.70
CA ASN A 220 3.56 11.03 26.01
C ASN A 220 3.52 11.59 24.57
N ASP A 221 2.55 11.13 23.80
CA ASP A 221 2.24 11.54 22.44
C ASP A 221 2.00 13.04 22.31
N ILE A 222 1.30 13.66 23.27
CA ILE A 222 1.06 15.11 23.28
C ILE A 222 2.39 15.87 23.37
N ASP A 223 3.28 15.49 24.30
CA ASP A 223 4.62 16.10 24.44
C ASP A 223 5.44 15.94 23.16
N PHE A 224 5.41 14.75 22.53
CA PHE A 224 6.07 14.50 21.25
C PHE A 224 5.53 15.41 20.14
N VAL A 225 4.22 15.42 19.92
CA VAL A 225 3.58 16.20 18.86
C VAL A 225 3.82 17.70 19.06
N THR A 226 3.72 18.19 20.30
CA THR A 226 4.01 19.60 20.62
C THR A 226 5.46 19.96 20.32
N LYS A 227 6.43 19.13 20.73
CA LYS A 227 7.85 19.37 20.44
C LYS A 227 8.15 19.27 18.95
N PHE A 228 7.57 18.29 18.25
CA PHE A 228 7.78 18.12 16.82
C PHE A 228 7.23 19.31 16.04
N ARG A 229 5.98 19.74 16.31
CA ARG A 229 5.36 20.93 15.67
C ARG A 229 6.16 22.22 15.88
N ASN A 230 6.83 22.35 17.03
CA ASN A 230 7.67 23.51 17.33
C ASN A 230 9.09 23.41 16.77
N SER A 231 9.48 22.27 16.18
CA SER A 231 10.80 22.05 15.60
C SER A 231 10.88 22.57 14.15
N PRO A 232 12.09 22.91 13.66
CA PRO A 232 12.30 23.20 12.24
C PRO A 232 11.92 22.03 11.32
N GLN A 233 12.00 20.78 11.81
CA GLN A 233 11.70 19.58 11.01
C GLN A 233 10.23 19.46 10.64
N TYR A 234 9.32 20.09 11.39
CA TYR A 234 7.91 20.13 11.01
C TYR A 234 7.67 20.80 9.65
N LYS A 235 8.49 21.80 9.30
CA LYS A 235 8.41 22.47 7.99
C LYS A 235 8.74 21.53 6.83
N ILE A 236 9.58 20.53 7.07
CA ILE A 236 9.94 19.50 6.08
C ILE A 236 8.77 18.52 5.91
N ALA A 237 8.08 18.18 7.01
CA ALA A 237 6.87 17.36 6.96
C ALA A 237 5.71 18.09 6.22
N GLU A 238 5.57 19.41 6.41
CA GLU A 238 4.66 20.26 5.61
C GLU A 238 5.08 20.34 4.14
N GLU A 239 6.38 20.37 3.84
CA GLU A 239 6.89 20.30 2.46
C GLU A 239 6.49 18.98 1.78
N MET A 240 6.68 17.84 2.45
CA MET A 240 6.26 16.55 1.92
C MET A 240 4.74 16.45 1.74
N MET A 241 3.96 17.05 2.62
CA MET A 241 2.50 17.19 2.43
C MET A 241 2.18 17.99 1.15
N SER A 242 2.92 19.07 0.90
CA SER A 242 2.73 19.87 -0.33
C SER A 242 3.04 19.07 -1.59
N TYR A 243 4.08 18.23 -1.58
CA TYR A 243 4.41 17.34 -2.70
C TYR A 243 3.31 16.29 -2.91
N SER A 244 2.79 15.74 -1.82
CA SER A 244 1.79 14.66 -1.85
C SER A 244 0.40 15.11 -2.29
N THR A 245 0.22 16.41 -2.48
CA THR A 245 -1.03 17.02 -2.93
C THR A 245 -0.83 17.94 -4.15
N THR A 246 0.38 17.93 -4.74
CA THR A 246 0.70 18.63 -5.99
C THR A 246 0.76 17.65 -7.15
N PRO A 247 -0.07 17.79 -8.21
CA PRO A 247 -0.09 16.87 -9.34
C PRO A 247 1.28 16.64 -9.99
N ASN A 248 1.65 15.38 -10.22
CA ASN A 248 2.93 14.95 -10.81
C ASN A 248 4.18 15.36 -10.00
N ALA A 249 4.05 15.61 -8.70
CA ALA A 249 5.20 15.98 -7.88
C ALA A 249 6.00 14.77 -7.39
N LEU A 250 5.36 13.62 -7.18
CA LEU A 250 6.00 12.42 -6.65
C LEU A 250 5.93 11.24 -7.62
N GLY A 251 7.01 10.47 -7.64
CA GLY A 251 7.11 9.26 -8.45
C GLY A 251 7.97 8.20 -7.76
N PHE A 252 7.69 6.94 -8.07
CA PHE A 252 8.56 5.82 -7.76
C PHE A 252 9.57 5.66 -8.89
N LEU A 253 10.87 5.66 -8.59
CA LEU A 253 11.93 5.52 -9.57
C LEU A 253 12.38 4.05 -9.67
N PRO A 254 12.02 3.33 -10.75
CA PRO A 254 12.39 1.92 -10.89
C PRO A 254 13.90 1.70 -10.95
N ARG A 255 14.34 0.48 -10.60
CA ARG A 255 15.73 0.05 -10.76
C ARG A 255 16.15 0.16 -12.22
N GLY A 256 17.40 0.54 -12.43
CA GLY A 256 17.99 0.65 -13.78
C GLY A 256 17.77 2.02 -14.44
N THR A 257 17.04 2.94 -13.80
CA THR A 257 16.95 4.33 -14.23
C THR A 257 17.38 5.31 -13.13
N THR A 258 17.88 6.46 -13.57
CA THR A 258 18.20 7.61 -12.71
C THR A 258 17.45 8.87 -13.14
N LYS A 259 16.57 8.78 -14.16
CA LYS A 259 15.90 9.95 -14.75
C LYS A 259 14.49 10.08 -14.19
N ALA A 260 14.17 11.26 -13.67
CA ALA A 260 12.86 11.53 -13.09
C ALA A 260 11.69 11.32 -14.06
N ILE A 261 11.90 11.54 -15.37
CA ILE A 261 10.88 11.34 -16.41
C ILE A 261 10.47 9.86 -16.59
N GLU A 262 11.33 8.93 -16.16
CA GLU A 262 11.10 7.48 -16.25
C GLU A 262 10.47 6.92 -14.96
N SER A 263 10.08 7.80 -14.01
CA SER A 263 9.37 7.38 -12.80
C SER A 263 7.92 6.96 -13.06
N VAL A 264 7.45 6.02 -12.25
CA VAL A 264 6.03 5.68 -12.13
C VAL A 264 5.38 6.77 -11.28
N VAL A 265 4.51 7.57 -11.90
CA VAL A 265 3.93 8.75 -11.23
C VAL A 265 2.88 8.31 -10.23
N LEU A 266 2.95 8.84 -9.01
CA LEU A 266 2.05 8.49 -7.92
C LEU A 266 0.87 9.45 -7.84
N GLU A 267 -0.21 9.01 -7.19
CA GLU A 267 -1.41 9.80 -6.98
C GLU A 267 -1.14 10.94 -5.99
N THR A 268 -1.01 12.16 -6.51
CA THR A 268 -0.77 13.38 -5.72
C THR A 268 -1.79 14.47 -6.01
N ARG A 269 -2.96 14.13 -6.53
CA ARG A 269 -3.99 15.09 -6.98
C ARG A 269 -5.18 15.16 -6.04
N LEU A 270 -5.28 14.23 -5.09
CA LEU A 270 -6.32 14.24 -4.06
C LEU A 270 -6.11 15.45 -3.14
N GLN A 271 -7.14 16.28 -3.08
CA GLN A 271 -7.20 17.53 -2.33
C GLN A 271 -8.55 17.59 -1.60
N PRO A 272 -8.59 17.47 -0.25
CA PRO A 272 -7.45 17.27 0.65
C PRO A 272 -6.74 15.91 0.43
N TYR A 273 -5.52 15.78 0.99
CA TYR A 273 -4.80 14.50 1.04
C TYR A 273 -5.71 13.40 1.61
N GLN A 274 -5.70 12.22 1.00
CA GLN A 274 -6.49 11.08 1.45
C GLN A 274 -5.57 9.99 1.98
N THR A 275 -5.59 9.81 3.29
CA THR A 275 -4.84 8.77 4.01
C THR A 275 -5.05 7.39 3.38
N GLY A 276 -3.95 6.68 3.18
CA GLY A 276 -3.93 5.36 2.50
C GLY A 276 -4.17 5.40 0.99
N SER A 277 -4.59 6.53 0.40
CA SER A 277 -4.81 6.66 -1.04
C SER A 277 -3.72 7.46 -1.73
N SER A 278 -3.53 8.71 -1.30
CA SER A 278 -2.47 9.59 -1.81
C SER A 278 -1.11 8.90 -1.66
N ILE A 279 -0.25 9.02 -2.66
CA ILE A 279 1.13 8.49 -2.75
C ILE A 279 1.33 6.97 -2.61
N SER A 280 0.32 6.22 -2.21
CA SER A 280 0.31 4.75 -2.20
C SER A 280 -0.41 4.15 -3.41
N HIS A 281 -0.83 4.98 -4.36
CA HIS A 281 -1.43 4.60 -5.64
C HIS A 281 -0.70 5.26 -6.81
N VAL A 282 -0.90 4.75 -8.02
CA VAL A 282 -0.46 5.43 -9.25
C VAL A 282 -1.41 6.56 -9.63
N ASP A 283 -0.91 7.59 -10.32
CA ASP A 283 -1.73 8.73 -10.76
C ASP A 283 -2.95 8.27 -11.58
N PHE A 284 -4.15 8.54 -11.06
CA PHE A 284 -5.37 8.02 -11.63
C PHE A 284 -5.56 8.50 -13.07
N LYS A 285 -5.38 9.80 -13.36
CA LYS A 285 -5.63 10.34 -14.71
C LYS A 285 -4.64 9.81 -15.75
N LYS A 286 -3.39 9.59 -15.34
CA LYS A 286 -2.34 9.08 -16.22
C LYS A 286 -2.56 7.62 -16.57
N TYR A 287 -2.96 6.80 -15.60
CA TYR A 287 -2.94 5.34 -15.76
C TYR A 287 -4.32 4.69 -15.91
N ASN A 288 -5.43 5.37 -15.61
CA ASN A 288 -6.77 4.79 -15.63
C ASN A 288 -7.16 4.12 -16.96
N ASN A 289 -6.63 4.62 -18.09
CA ASN A 289 -6.92 4.09 -19.42
C ASN A 289 -5.73 3.39 -20.08
N THR A 290 -4.81 2.88 -19.26
CA THR A 290 -3.56 2.21 -19.70
C THR A 290 -3.46 0.83 -19.08
N SER A 291 -2.47 0.05 -19.47
CA SER A 291 -2.19 -1.27 -18.88
C SER A 291 -1.82 -1.25 -17.39
N ASP A 292 -1.53 -0.09 -16.82
CA ASP A 292 -1.14 0.08 -15.40
C ASP A 292 -2.30 0.57 -14.52
N PHE A 293 -3.53 0.18 -14.85
CA PHE A 293 -4.74 0.61 -14.15
C PHE A 293 -5.00 -0.09 -12.81
N LEU A 294 -4.24 -1.14 -12.44
CA LEU A 294 -4.55 -1.93 -11.24
C LEU A 294 -4.39 -1.13 -9.95
N MET A 295 -3.29 -0.39 -9.80
CA MET A 295 -2.95 0.31 -8.54
C MET A 295 -3.46 1.75 -8.48
N LYS A 296 -4.62 2.03 -9.07
CA LYS A 296 -5.32 3.31 -8.94
C LYS A 296 -6.24 3.26 -7.70
N PHE A 297 -6.47 4.40 -7.05
CA PHE A 297 -7.19 4.44 -5.77
C PHE A 297 -8.71 4.15 -5.84
N LEU A 298 -9.29 4.02 -7.03
CA LEU A 298 -10.72 3.69 -7.22
C LEU A 298 -10.90 2.48 -8.13
N ALA A 299 -11.63 1.49 -7.63
CA ALA A 299 -12.10 0.37 -8.44
C ALA A 299 -13.18 0.83 -9.45
N ASP A 300 -13.20 0.23 -10.64
CA ASP A 300 -14.21 0.53 -11.65
C ASP A 300 -15.56 -0.09 -11.30
N HIS A 301 -16.60 0.66 -11.64
CA HIS A 301 -17.97 0.20 -11.57
C HIS A 301 -18.46 -0.33 -12.93
N GLY A 302 -19.11 -1.48 -12.92
CA GLY A 302 -19.76 -2.05 -14.11
C GLY A 302 -18.81 -2.61 -15.18
N ALA A 303 -17.54 -2.82 -14.86
CA ALA A 303 -16.58 -3.48 -15.73
C ALA A 303 -15.90 -4.60 -14.95
N ASN A 304 -15.98 -5.83 -15.48
CA ASN A 304 -15.24 -6.96 -14.92
C ASN A 304 -13.79 -6.95 -15.40
N LEU A 305 -12.95 -7.76 -14.76
CA LEU A 305 -11.52 -7.78 -15.02
C LEU A 305 -11.19 -8.04 -16.50
N ASP A 306 -11.86 -9.00 -17.14
CA ASP A 306 -11.67 -9.29 -18.56
C ASP A 306 -11.98 -8.09 -19.46
N SER A 307 -13.07 -7.37 -19.16
CA SER A 307 -13.46 -6.18 -19.92
C SER A 307 -12.44 -5.06 -19.76
N LEU A 308 -11.91 -4.86 -18.55
CA LEU A 308 -10.86 -3.87 -18.27
C LEU A 308 -9.56 -4.21 -19.00
N ILE A 309 -9.13 -5.47 -18.94
CA ILE A 309 -7.94 -5.95 -19.67
C ILE A 309 -8.11 -5.72 -21.17
N ALA A 310 -9.24 -6.14 -21.75
CA ALA A 310 -9.50 -5.97 -23.18
C ALA A 310 -9.51 -4.49 -23.60
N LEU A 311 -10.11 -3.63 -22.78
CA LEU A 311 -10.19 -2.19 -23.04
C LEU A 311 -8.82 -1.50 -22.98
N HIS A 312 -7.98 -1.86 -22.02
CA HIS A 312 -6.76 -1.12 -21.70
C HIS A 312 -5.48 -1.71 -22.31
N ASN A 313 -5.45 -3.01 -22.60
CA ASN A 313 -4.28 -3.69 -23.16
C ASN A 313 -4.40 -3.97 -24.66
N GLY A 314 -5.58 -3.75 -25.25
CA GLY A 314 -5.91 -4.17 -26.60
C GLY A 314 -5.93 -5.70 -26.77
N ASN A 315 -6.22 -6.16 -27.99
CA ASN A 315 -6.40 -7.60 -28.28
C ASN A 315 -5.10 -8.44 -28.23
N ASN A 316 -3.94 -7.85 -27.93
CA ASN A 316 -2.63 -8.51 -28.06
C ASN A 316 -2.09 -9.10 -26.75
N ASN A 317 -2.66 -8.75 -25.60
CA ASN A 317 -2.29 -9.33 -24.30
C ASN A 317 -3.47 -10.16 -23.78
N VAL A 318 -3.42 -11.47 -24.01
CA VAL A 318 -4.50 -12.39 -23.65
C VAL A 318 -4.22 -12.98 -22.27
N GLY A 319 -5.20 -12.87 -21.36
CA GLY A 319 -5.21 -13.53 -20.05
C GLY A 319 -5.11 -12.58 -18.85
N HIS A 320 -5.55 -13.07 -17.68
CA HIS A 320 -5.59 -12.30 -16.43
C HIS A 320 -4.21 -11.81 -15.95
N ASN A 321 -3.10 -12.38 -16.41
CA ASN A 321 -1.75 -11.90 -16.10
C ASN A 321 -1.46 -10.49 -16.64
N ALA A 322 -2.24 -10.04 -17.63
CA ALA A 322 -2.14 -8.72 -18.21
C ALA A 322 -2.68 -7.60 -17.29
N ILE A 323 -3.33 -7.94 -16.17
CA ILE A 323 -3.70 -6.98 -15.11
C ILE A 323 -2.47 -6.39 -14.41
N ILE A 324 -1.37 -7.14 -14.34
CA ILE A 324 -0.11 -6.66 -13.78
C ILE A 324 0.60 -5.92 -14.91
N GLY A 325 0.38 -4.60 -14.98
CA GLY A 325 0.95 -3.73 -16.00
C GLY A 325 2.47 -3.65 -15.95
N PRO A 326 3.11 -3.13 -17.02
CA PRO A 326 4.57 -3.04 -17.11
C PRO A 326 5.19 -2.17 -16.00
N ASN A 327 4.57 -1.05 -15.62
CA ASN A 327 5.08 -0.22 -14.54
C ASN A 327 4.92 -0.93 -13.19
N LEU A 328 3.81 -1.64 -12.96
CA LEU A 328 3.66 -2.41 -11.72
C LEU A 328 4.70 -3.54 -11.63
N LYS A 329 4.99 -4.24 -12.73
CA LYS A 329 6.08 -5.24 -12.77
C LYS A 329 7.43 -4.62 -12.42
N LEU A 330 7.75 -3.46 -13.00
CA LEU A 330 8.98 -2.73 -12.70
C LEU A 330 9.07 -2.31 -11.23
N VAL A 331 7.97 -1.85 -10.63
CA VAL A 331 7.94 -1.51 -9.20
C VAL A 331 8.22 -2.75 -8.35
N LEU A 332 7.52 -3.85 -8.59
CA LEU A 332 7.70 -5.09 -7.82
C LEU A 332 9.12 -5.67 -7.99
N GLU A 333 9.66 -5.69 -9.21
CA GLU A 333 11.04 -6.10 -9.49
C GLU A 333 12.08 -5.18 -8.84
N THR A 334 11.78 -3.89 -8.72
CA THR A 334 12.65 -2.91 -8.06
C THR A 334 12.72 -3.17 -6.55
N LEU A 335 11.60 -3.55 -5.95
CA LEU A 335 11.53 -3.88 -4.53
C LEU A 335 12.30 -5.17 -4.20
N GLY A 336 12.24 -6.19 -5.06
CA GLY A 336 13.03 -7.42 -4.87
C GLY A 336 12.62 -8.65 -5.66
#